data_AF-A0A0U1NVL6-F1
#
_entry.id   AF-A0A0U1NVL6-F1
#
_cell.length_a   1.000
_cell.length_b   1.000
_cell.length_c   1.000
_cell.angle_alpha   90.00
_cell.angle_beta   90.00
_cell.angle_gamma   90.00
#
_symmetry.space_group_name_H-M   'P 1'
#
loop_
_entity.id
_entity.type
_entity.pdbx_description
1 polymer ?
#
loop_
_entity_poly.entity_id
_entity_poly.type
_entity_poly.pdbx_seq_one_letter_code
_entity_poly.pdbx_strand_id
1 'polypeptide(L)'
;MDTFYKIIVFIHIFSAIIGMGPGFILTTVVKSGNNMTELRHSYRLRNTLHIFVMVGGTLLLITGLTMGFLNPSLFRMGWYDTSLVLFLTALAIGPIVLSPRSKPIKALLISHQGDDIPEEYYELSKILFRYENLENAIFIIIITLMILKPF
;
A
#
# COMPACT_ATOMS: atom_id res chain seq x y z
N MET A 1 -13.24 17.64 -23.86
CA MET A 1 -12.48 16.66 -23.06
C MET A 1 -12.15 15.49 -23.97
N ASP A 2 -10.88 15.38 -24.36
CA ASP A 2 -10.41 14.35 -25.28
C ASP A 2 -10.67 12.94 -24.72
N THR A 3 -11.12 12.04 -25.59
CA THR A 3 -11.39 10.62 -25.27
C THR A 3 -10.21 9.95 -24.55
N PHE A 4 -8.99 10.33 -24.93
CA PHE A 4 -7.76 9.86 -24.31
C PHE A 4 -7.66 10.20 -22.81
N TYR A 5 -7.97 11.44 -22.43
CA TYR A 5 -7.94 11.86 -21.02
C TYR A 5 -8.93 11.05 -20.17
N LYS A 6 -10.13 10.77 -20.70
CA LYS A 6 -11.14 9.96 -20.01
C LYS A 6 -10.66 8.51 -19.79
N ILE A 7 -9.94 7.94 -20.76
CA ILE A 7 -9.34 6.61 -20.63
C ILE A 7 -8.29 6.61 -19.52
N ILE A 8 -7.44 7.63 -19.44
CA ILE A 8 -6.44 7.73 -18.36
C ILE A 8 -7.12 7.84 -17.00
N VAL A 9 -8.14 8.69 -16.86
CA VAL A 9 -8.93 8.82 -15.62
C VAL A 9 -9.53 7.47 -15.23
N PHE A 10 -10.10 6.73 -16.18
CA PHE A 10 -10.64 5.40 -15.95
C PHE A 10 -9.57 4.44 -15.41
N ILE A 11 -8.41 4.34 -16.08
CA ILE A 11 -7.30 3.50 -15.63
C ILE A 11 -6.83 3.94 -14.24
N HIS A 12 -6.73 5.24 -13.97
CA HIS A 12 -6.30 5.78 -12.69
C HIS A 12 -7.22 5.34 -11.55
N ILE A 13 -8.54 5.45 -11.74
CA ILE A 13 -9.53 5.03 -10.73
C ILE A 13 -9.45 3.52 -10.48
N PHE A 14 -9.37 2.70 -11.53
CA PHE A 14 -9.22 1.25 -11.37
C PHE A 14 -7.89 0.87 -10.70
N SER A 15 -6.82 1.60 -11.03
CA SER A 15 -5.51 1.43 -10.39
C SER A 15 -5.57 1.75 -8.90
N ALA A 16 -6.34 2.76 -8.49
CA ALA A 16 -6.58 3.06 -7.08
C ALA A 16 -7.29 1.91 -6.37
N ILE A 17 -8.36 1.37 -6.98
CA ILE A 17 -9.14 0.27 -6.39
C ILE A 17 -8.30 -1.00 -6.27
N ILE A 18 -7.62 -1.40 -7.34
CA ILE A 18 -6.81 -2.64 -7.37
C ILE A 18 -5.52 -2.48 -6.57
N GLY A 19 -4.91 -1.30 -6.58
CA GLY A 19 -3.65 -1.02 -5.88
C GLY A 19 -3.84 -0.82 -4.39
N MET A 20 -4.78 0.03 -3.97
CA MET A 20 -4.97 0.34 -2.54
C MET A 20 -5.83 -0.70 -1.83
N GLY A 21 -6.80 -1.32 -2.53
CA GLY A 21 -7.75 -2.28 -1.95
C GLY A 21 -7.09 -3.44 -1.18
N PRO A 22 -6.18 -4.22 -1.81
CA PRO A 22 -5.49 -5.31 -1.13
C PRO A 22 -4.59 -4.84 0.02
N GLY A 23 -4.07 -3.60 -0.04
CA GLY A 23 -3.26 -2.98 1.02
C GLY A 23 -3.95 -3.00 2.39
N PHE A 24 -5.26 -2.73 2.42
CA PHE A 24 -6.07 -2.72 3.64
C PHE A 24 -6.21 -4.07 4.33
N ILE A 25 -5.96 -5.19 3.63
CA ILE A 25 -6.11 -6.54 4.19
C ILE A 25 -4.77 -7.26 4.43
N LEU A 26 -3.64 -6.70 3.98
CA LEU A 26 -2.34 -7.39 4.08
C LEU A 26 -1.98 -7.77 5.51
N THR A 27 -2.25 -6.88 6.48
CA THR A 27 -2.03 -7.14 7.90
C THR A 27 -3.01 -8.16 8.45
N THR A 28 -4.28 -8.11 8.03
CA THR A 28 -5.34 -9.03 8.46
C THR A 28 -5.05 -10.47 8.04
N VAL A 29 -4.56 -10.65 6.80
CA VAL A 29 -4.16 -11.97 6.27
C VAL A 29 -3.05 -12.59 7.10
N VAL A 30 -2.06 -11.80 7.53
CA VAL A 30 -0.97 -12.32 8.38
C VAL A 30 -1.45 -12.66 9.79
N LYS A 31 -2.35 -11.84 10.36
CA LYS A 31 -2.90 -12.06 11.69
C LYS A 31 -3.80 -13.29 11.81
N SER A 32 -4.24 -13.90 10.71
CA SER A 32 -5.12 -15.06 10.74
C SER A 32 -4.41 -16.38 11.06
N GLY A 33 -3.07 -16.42 11.06
CA GLY A 33 -2.32 -17.64 11.35
C GLY A 33 -2.18 -17.89 12.86
N ASN A 34 -2.51 -19.10 13.30
CA ASN A 34 -2.53 -19.49 14.73
C ASN A 34 -1.28 -20.28 15.16
N ASN A 35 -0.52 -20.79 14.19
CA ASN A 35 0.75 -21.50 14.39
C ASN A 35 1.75 -21.08 13.30
N MET A 36 3.00 -21.50 13.42
CA MET A 36 4.06 -21.11 12.47
C MET A 36 3.82 -21.63 11.06
N THR A 37 3.16 -22.78 10.91
CA THR A 37 2.79 -23.31 9.59
C THR A 37 1.79 -22.40 8.87
N GLU A 38 0.69 -22.04 9.52
CA GLU A 38 -0.30 -21.09 9.02
C GLU A 38 0.32 -19.71 8.81
N LEU A 39 1.15 -19.24 9.75
CA LEU A 39 1.78 -17.93 9.66
C LEU A 39 2.69 -17.82 8.43
N ARG A 40 3.53 -18.82 8.15
CA ARG A 40 4.34 -18.87 6.92
C ARG A 40 3.48 -18.86 5.67
N HIS A 41 2.36 -19.60 5.68
CA HIS A 41 1.40 -19.59 4.57
C HIS A 41 0.78 -18.20 4.38
N SER A 42 0.31 -17.57 5.45
CA SER A 42 -0.25 -16.22 5.41
C SER A 42 0.74 -15.16 4.90
N TYR A 43 2.03 -15.26 5.25
CA TYR A 43 3.05 -14.36 4.68
C TYR A 43 3.29 -14.60 3.18
N ARG A 44 3.15 -15.84 2.68
CA ARG A 44 3.18 -16.11 1.24
C ARG A 44 1.97 -15.49 0.54
N LEU A 45 0.77 -15.64 1.12
CA LEU A 45 -0.44 -15.03 0.59
C LEU A 45 -0.35 -13.49 0.57
N ARG A 46 0.14 -12.89 1.66
CA ARG A 46 0.44 -11.46 1.72
C ARG A 46 1.37 -11.02 0.60
N ASN A 47 2.42 -11.78 0.30
CA ASN A 47 3.34 -11.44 -0.79
C ASN A 47 2.63 -11.45 -2.16
N THR A 48 1.77 -12.43 -2.41
CA THR A 48 0.94 -12.48 -3.63
C THR A 48 0.02 -11.26 -3.74
N LEU A 49 -0.65 -10.90 -2.64
CA LEU A 49 -1.53 -9.71 -2.60
C LEU A 49 -0.74 -8.40 -2.81
N HIS A 50 0.47 -8.31 -2.26
CA HIS A 50 1.34 -7.15 -2.41
C HIS A 50 1.75 -6.88 -3.87
N ILE A 51 1.78 -7.89 -4.75
CA ILE A 51 2.05 -7.69 -6.18
C ILE A 51 0.96 -6.79 -6.80
N PHE A 52 -0.31 -7.01 -6.45
CA PHE A 52 -1.41 -6.16 -6.92
C PHE A 52 -1.28 -4.72 -6.41
N VAL A 53 -0.83 -4.56 -5.15
CA VAL A 53 -0.55 -3.24 -4.57
C VAL A 53 0.55 -2.52 -5.34
N MET A 54 1.65 -3.21 -5.65
CA MET A 54 2.77 -2.63 -6.41
C MET A 54 2.38 -2.23 -7.83
N VAL A 55 1.67 -3.11 -8.55
CA VAL A 55 1.23 -2.82 -9.93
C VAL A 55 0.21 -1.68 -9.95
N GLY A 56 -0.83 -1.76 -9.10
CA GLY A 56 -1.86 -0.75 -9.02
C GLY A 56 -1.31 0.60 -8.54
N GLY A 57 -0.44 0.63 -7.53
CA GLY A 57 0.23 1.84 -7.06
C GLY A 57 1.12 2.48 -8.14
N THR A 58 1.87 1.68 -8.89
CA THR A 58 2.71 2.18 -10.00
C THR A 58 1.84 2.80 -11.09
N LEU A 59 0.78 2.12 -11.52
CA LEU A 59 -0.16 2.64 -12.52
C LEU A 59 -0.87 3.89 -12.02
N LEU A 60 -1.25 3.94 -10.74
CA LEU A 60 -1.88 5.10 -10.12
C LEU A 60 -0.98 6.34 -10.21
N LEU A 61 0.30 6.20 -9.88
CA LEU A 61 1.26 7.31 -9.96
C LEU A 61 1.46 7.77 -11.40
N ILE A 62 1.73 6.83 -12.33
CA ILE A 62 2.01 7.16 -13.73
C ILE A 62 0.81 7.86 -14.35
N THR A 63 -0.40 7.32 -14.17
CA THR A 63 -1.62 7.93 -14.70
C THR A 63 -1.94 9.26 -14.03
N GLY A 64 -1.69 9.39 -12.72
CA GLY A 64 -1.84 10.63 -11.96
C GLY A 64 -0.99 11.76 -12.51
N LEU A 65 0.31 11.50 -12.69
CA LEU A 65 1.26 12.44 -13.29
C LEU A 65 0.93 12.73 -14.75
N THR A 66 0.49 11.73 -15.52
CA THR A 66 0.08 11.92 -16.91
C THR A 66 -1.12 12.86 -17.00
N MET A 67 -2.12 12.74 -16.12
CA MET A 67 -3.23 13.69 -16.06
C MET A 67 -2.76 15.11 -15.73
N GLY A 68 -1.83 15.26 -14.78
CA GLY A 68 -1.23 16.55 -14.45
C GLY A 68 -0.47 17.16 -15.63
N PHE A 69 0.28 16.35 -16.38
CA PHE A 69 0.99 16.79 -17.58
C PHE A 69 0.03 17.24 -18.69
N LEU A 70 -1.05 16.49 -18.94
CA LEU A 70 -2.06 16.82 -19.95
C LEU A 70 -2.95 17.99 -19.54
N ASN A 71 -3.15 18.19 -18.23
CA ASN A 71 -3.91 19.30 -17.68
C ASN A 71 -3.14 19.98 -16.52
N PRO A 72 -2.18 20.87 -16.84
CA PRO A 72 -1.31 21.50 -15.85
C PRO A 72 -2.05 22.33 -14.79
N SER A 73 -3.33 22.68 -15.00
CA SER A 73 -4.13 23.35 -13.97
C SER A 73 -4.34 22.48 -12.72
N LEU A 74 -4.17 21.16 -12.81
CA LEU A 74 -4.25 20.24 -11.68
C LEU A 74 -3.18 20.54 -10.63
N PHE A 75 -1.98 20.97 -11.03
CA PHE A 75 -0.90 21.40 -10.11
C PHE A 75 -1.18 22.75 -9.42
N ARG A 76 -2.39 23.28 -9.55
CA ARG A 76 -2.89 24.43 -8.79
C ARG A 76 -4.06 24.05 -7.88
N MET A 77 -4.53 22.80 -7.98
CA MET A 77 -5.62 22.27 -7.17
C MET A 77 -5.02 21.62 -5.95
N GLY A 78 -5.35 22.12 -4.76
CA GLY A 78 -4.69 21.66 -3.55
C GLY A 78 -4.96 20.17 -3.26
N TRP A 79 -6.14 19.64 -3.63
CA TRP A 79 -6.43 18.21 -3.48
C TRP A 79 -5.47 17.33 -4.31
N TYR A 80 -5.05 17.80 -5.48
CA TYR A 80 -4.18 17.05 -6.39
C TYR A 80 -2.76 17.00 -5.85
N ASP A 81 -2.18 18.17 -5.51
CA ASP A 81 -0.81 18.27 -4.99
C ASP A 81 -0.68 17.58 -3.64
N THR A 82 -1.66 17.74 -2.75
CA THR A 82 -1.67 17.07 -1.44
C THR A 82 -1.71 15.56 -1.62
N SER A 83 -2.57 15.06 -2.52
CA SER A 83 -2.64 13.61 -2.81
C SER A 83 -1.33 13.07 -3.37
N LEU A 84 -0.68 13.83 -4.25
CA LEU A 84 0.61 13.44 -4.84
C LEU A 84 1.71 13.37 -3.78
N VAL A 85 1.83 14.37 -2.91
CA VAL A 85 2.81 14.38 -1.81
C VAL A 85 2.57 13.22 -0.84
N LEU A 86 1.31 13.00 -0.45
CA LEU A 86 0.93 11.87 0.39
C LEU A 86 1.28 10.53 -0.26
N PHE A 87 1.01 10.39 -1.56
CA PHE A 87 1.30 9.16 -2.30
C PHE A 87 2.81 8.89 -2.37
N LEU A 88 3.62 9.91 -2.68
CA LEU A 88 5.09 9.77 -2.69
C LEU A 88 5.63 9.45 -1.29
N THR A 89 5.03 10.01 -0.25
CA THR A 89 5.38 9.69 1.14
C THR A 89 5.08 8.22 1.47
N ALA A 90 3.88 7.73 1.12
CA ALA A 90 3.51 6.32 1.28
C ALA A 90 4.46 5.40 0.49
N LEU A 91 4.78 5.75 -0.76
CA LEU A 91 5.72 5.00 -1.59
C LEU A 91 7.11 4.91 -0.95
N ALA A 92 7.59 5.99 -0.32
CA ALA A 92 8.88 6.03 0.37
C ALA A 92 8.89 5.20 1.67
N ILE A 93 7.76 5.12 2.38
CA ILE A 93 7.61 4.31 3.61
C ILE A 93 7.95 2.83 3.35
N GLY A 94 7.59 2.28 2.19
CA GLY A 94 7.88 0.89 1.82
C GLY A 94 9.36 0.50 1.98
N PRO A 95 10.28 1.01 1.14
CA PRO A 95 11.69 0.66 1.20
C PRO A 95 12.42 1.25 2.42
N ILE A 96 12.04 2.43 2.91
CA ILE A 96 12.78 3.14 3.97
C ILE A 96 12.39 2.62 5.36
N VAL A 97 11.12 2.33 5.60
CA VAL A 97 10.59 2.04 6.93
C VAL A 97 10.15 0.58 7.07
N LEU A 98 9.34 0.07 6.14
CA LEU A 98 8.73 -1.27 6.24
C LEU A 98 9.74 -2.38 5.91
N SER A 99 10.56 -2.20 4.88
CA SER A 99 11.53 -3.21 4.45
C SER A 99 12.53 -3.59 5.55
N PRO A 100 13.21 -2.65 6.25
CA PRO A 100 14.10 -2.98 7.36
C PRO A 100 13.40 -3.73 8.51
N ARG A 101 12.15 -3.37 8.81
CA ARG A 101 11.35 -3.98 9.89
C ARG A 101 10.79 -5.35 9.52
N SER A 102 10.61 -5.62 8.24
CA SER A 102 10.17 -6.92 7.74
C SER A 102 11.29 -7.97 7.71
N LYS A 103 12.56 -7.55 7.61
CA LYS A 103 13.71 -8.46 7.59
C LYS A 103 13.83 -9.38 8.81
N PRO A 104 13.80 -8.90 10.07
CA PRO A 104 13.91 -9.78 11.23
C PRO A 104 12.75 -10.76 11.32
N ILE A 105 11.52 -10.34 10.96
CA ILE A 105 10.37 -11.24 10.89
C ILE A 105 10.59 -12.34 9.85
N LYS A 106 11.07 -11.99 8.65
CA LYS A 106 11.38 -12.98 7.62
C LYS A 106 12.46 -13.97 8.07
N ALA A 107 13.48 -13.49 8.77
CA ALA A 107 14.51 -14.36 9.33
C ALA A 107 13.90 -15.35 10.35
N LEU A 108 13.08 -14.85 11.28
CA LEU A 108 12.38 -15.65 12.29
C LEU A 108 11.48 -16.74 11.68
N LEU A 109 10.74 -16.40 10.61
CA LEU A 109 9.89 -17.35 9.88
C LEU A 109 10.69 -18.50 9.24
N ILE A 110 11.96 -18.27 8.90
CA ILE A 110 12.85 -19.26 8.28
C ILE A 110 13.60 -20.07 9.34
N SER A 111 14.11 -19.41 10.38
CA SER A 111 15.00 -20.05 11.36
C SER A 111 14.27 -20.87 12.41
N HIS A 112 13.06 -20.44 12.81
CA HIS A 112 12.29 -21.13 13.83
C HIS A 112 11.75 -22.46 13.28
N GLN A 113 11.99 -23.58 13.98
CA GLN A 113 11.59 -24.94 13.55
C GLN A 113 10.36 -25.48 14.29
N GLY A 114 9.98 -24.85 15.41
CA GLY A 114 8.74 -25.16 16.13
C GLY A 114 7.50 -24.73 15.36
N ASP A 115 6.34 -25.22 15.82
CA ASP A 115 5.04 -24.81 15.30
C ASP A 115 4.40 -23.71 16.17
N ASP A 116 4.91 -23.48 17.38
CA ASP A 116 4.54 -22.35 18.24
C ASP A 116 5.06 -21.03 17.66
N ILE A 117 4.27 -19.97 17.80
CA ILE A 117 4.69 -18.63 17.38
C ILE A 117 5.54 -18.02 18.51
N PRO A 118 6.85 -17.74 18.27
CA PRO A 118 7.73 -17.22 19.31
C PRO A 118 7.31 -15.82 19.76
N GLU A 119 7.50 -15.47 21.04
CA GLU A 119 7.08 -14.18 21.61
C GLU A 119 7.69 -12.98 20.87
N GLU A 120 8.95 -13.11 20.42
CA GLU A 120 9.66 -12.12 19.61
C GLU A 120 8.90 -11.70 18.35
N TYR A 121 8.13 -12.62 17.74
CA TYR A 121 7.30 -12.32 16.58
C TYR A 121 6.27 -11.22 16.87
N TYR A 122 5.64 -11.25 18.04
CA TYR A 122 4.56 -10.32 18.38
C TYR A 122 5.10 -8.90 18.55
N GLU A 123 6.26 -8.73 19.15
CA GLU A 123 6.90 -7.42 19.30
C GLU A 123 7.33 -6.85 17.94
N LEU A 124 7.98 -7.66 17.10
CA LEU A 124 8.40 -7.23 15.76
C LEU A 124 7.20 -6.88 14.86
N SER A 125 6.19 -7.74 14.84
CA SER A 125 5.00 -7.56 13.99
C SER A 125 4.15 -6.38 14.44
N LYS A 126 4.01 -6.13 15.76
CA LYS A 126 3.33 -4.95 16.30
C LYS A 126 3.94 -3.65 15.77
N ILE A 127 5.27 -3.55 15.75
CA ILE A 127 5.95 -2.37 15.21
C ILE A 127 5.70 -2.25 13.71
N LEU A 128 5.87 -3.34 12.94
CA LEU A 128 5.63 -3.32 11.50
C LEU A 128 4.20 -2.89 11.16
N PHE A 129 3.20 -3.50 11.81
CA PHE A 129 1.78 -3.26 11.55
C PHE A 129 1.34 -1.84 11.91
N ARG A 130 2.01 -1.16 12.83
CA ARG A 130 1.74 0.26 13.09
C ARG A 130 2.05 1.14 11.88
N TYR A 131 3.15 0.85 11.18
CA TYR A 131 3.51 1.59 9.97
C TYR A 131 2.66 1.20 8.77
N GLU A 132 2.27 -0.08 8.64
CA GLU A 132 1.30 -0.50 7.62
C GLU A 132 -0.07 0.18 7.83
N ASN A 133 -0.53 0.28 9.08
CA ASN A 133 -1.78 1.00 9.39
C ASN A 133 -1.67 2.51 9.12
N LEU A 134 -0.50 3.11 9.35
CA LEU A 134 -0.23 4.50 8.99
C LEU A 134 -0.30 4.70 7.46
N GLU A 135 0.30 3.79 6.69
CA GLU A 135 0.23 3.80 5.23
C GLU A 135 -1.23 3.67 4.74
N ASN A 136 -1.99 2.75 5.33
CA ASN A 136 -3.42 2.60 5.05
C ASN A 136 -4.21 3.87 5.40
N ALA A 137 -3.90 4.56 6.50
CA ALA A 137 -4.52 5.83 6.84
C ALA A 137 -4.23 6.91 5.78
N ILE A 138 -2.99 6.96 5.27
CA ILE A 138 -2.61 7.86 4.16
C ILE A 138 -3.44 7.53 2.90
N PHE A 139 -3.59 6.25 2.55
CA PHE A 139 -4.41 5.84 1.40
C PHE A 139 -5.89 6.23 1.55
N ILE A 140 -6.46 6.12 2.75
CA ILE A 140 -7.83 6.60 3.01
C ILE A 140 -7.93 8.10 2.76
N ILE A 141 -6.97 8.90 3.25
CA ILE A 141 -6.95 10.35 3.03
C ILE A 141 -6.86 10.67 1.53
N ILE A 142 -5.99 9.98 0.79
CA ILE A 142 -5.86 10.15 -0.67
C ILE A 142 -7.19 9.84 -1.37
N ILE A 143 -7.84 8.71 -1.04
CA ILE A 143 -9.14 8.35 -1.61
C ILE A 143 -10.19 9.41 -1.29
N THR A 144 -10.22 9.92 -0.05
CA THR A 144 -11.12 11.02 0.34
C THR A 144 -10.88 12.28 -0.49
N LEU A 145 -9.61 12.68 -0.68
CA LEU A 145 -9.26 13.84 -1.51
C LEU A 145 -9.67 13.64 -2.98
N MET A 146 -9.48 12.44 -3.53
CA MET A 146 -9.87 12.10 -4.90
C MET A 146 -11.39 12.14 -5.11
N ILE A 147 -12.18 11.79 -4.10
CA ILE A 147 -13.64 11.78 -4.18
C ILE A 147 -14.20 13.18 -3.96
N LEU A 148 -13.81 13.84 -2.87
CA LEU A 148 -14.42 15.11 -2.45
C LEU A 148 -13.90 16.31 -3.25
N LYS A 149 -12.63 16.28 -3.69
CA LYS A 149 -11.96 17.36 -4.42
C LYS A 149 -12.26 18.77 -3.88
N PRO A 150 -12.10 19.01 -2.56
CA PRO A 150 -12.75 20.14 -1.89
C PRO A 150 -12.15 21.52 -2.20
N PHE A 151 -10.97 21.61 -2.82
CA PHE A 151 -10.28 22.88 -3.11
C PHE A 151 -9.24 22.75 -4.24
#